data_AF-A0A078L892-F1
#
_entry.id   AF-A0A078L892-F1
#
_cell.length_a   1.000
_cell.length_b   1.000
_cell.length_c   1.000
_cell.angle_alpha   90.00
_cell.angle_beta   90.00
_cell.angle_gamma   90.00
#
_symmetry.space_group_name_H-M   'P 1'
#
loop_
_entity.id
_entity.type
_entity.pdbx_description
1 polymer ?
#
loop_
_entity_poly.entity_id
_entity_poly.type
_entity_poly.pdbx_seq_one_letter_code
_entity_poly.pdbx_strand_id
1 'polypeptide(L)'
;MALTHDELCQIACRFLQNNGFKVAFHDRFRAWTPYGEQADAIGFRNGASCLIEAKCSRSDLLADRKKPFRIEPEKGMGDWRFMISEPGIVNIEDLPAGWGLLHVVKGRVKKVHGWPGNVLWVNKESKPFRANKQAECDYMFSALRRMDLRGHLKEVYDGVIVNKTEGNAA
;
A
#
# COMPACT_ATOMS: atom_id res chain seq x y z
N MET A 1 -11.59 20.22 -8.23
CA MET A 1 -11.72 19.05 -9.12
C MET A 1 -11.61 17.82 -8.27
N ALA A 2 -12.41 16.79 -8.57
CA ALA A 2 -12.31 15.50 -7.89
C ALA A 2 -10.98 14.81 -8.26
N LEU A 3 -10.42 14.04 -7.34
CA LEU A 3 -9.16 13.33 -7.55
C LEU A 3 -9.38 12.14 -8.49
N THR A 4 -8.49 12.00 -9.46
CA THR A 4 -8.43 10.83 -10.33
C THR A 4 -7.89 9.61 -9.58
N HIS A 5 -8.13 8.42 -10.13
CA HIS A 5 -7.65 7.17 -9.55
C HIS A 5 -6.11 7.15 -9.45
N ASP A 6 -5.41 7.53 -10.53
CA ASP A 6 -3.95 7.60 -10.56
C ASP A 6 -3.39 8.59 -9.52
N GLU A 7 -4.04 9.73 -9.31
CA GLU A 7 -3.66 10.66 -8.24
C GLU A 7 -3.83 10.04 -6.84
N LEU A 8 -4.93 9.31 -6.59
CA LEU A 8 -5.13 8.60 -5.33
C LEU A 8 -4.08 7.50 -5.12
N CYS A 9 -3.72 6.73 -6.16
CA CYS A 9 -2.67 5.70 -6.10
C CYS A 9 -1.31 6.31 -5.71
N GLN A 10 -0.93 7.42 -6.35
CA GLN A 10 0.31 8.14 -6.03
C GLN A 10 0.30 8.70 -4.60
N ILE A 11 -0.82 9.29 -4.16
CA ILE A 11 -0.98 9.80 -2.79
C ILE A 11 -0.88 8.66 -1.77
N ALA A 12 -1.51 7.52 -2.04
CA ALA A 12 -1.49 6.34 -1.19
C ALA A 12 -0.06 5.78 -1.03
N CYS A 13 0.67 5.63 -2.13
CA CYS A 13 2.06 5.17 -2.11
C CYS A 13 2.97 6.12 -1.31
N ARG A 14 2.86 7.44 -1.54
CA ARG A 14 3.61 8.43 -0.77
C ARG A 14 3.24 8.40 0.72
N PHE A 15 1.97 8.23 1.03
CA PHE A 15 1.49 8.12 2.40
C PHE A 15 2.09 6.90 3.11
N LEU A 16 2.16 5.75 2.45
CA LEU A 16 2.82 4.54 2.97
C LEU A 16 4.31 4.81 3.29
N GLN A 17 5.04 5.41 2.35
CA GLN A 17 6.46 5.78 2.53
C GLN A 17 6.69 6.71 3.71
N ASN A 18 5.80 7.68 3.90
CA ASN A 18 5.83 8.62 5.02
C ASN A 18 5.44 7.98 6.36
N ASN A 19 4.80 6.82 6.37
CA ASN A 19 4.42 6.09 7.57
C ASN A 19 5.23 4.79 7.77
N GLY A 20 6.46 4.75 7.26
CA GLY A 20 7.44 3.70 7.58
C GLY A 20 7.51 2.54 6.60
N PHE A 21 6.66 2.50 5.57
CA PHE A 21 6.73 1.51 4.49
C PHE A 21 7.69 2.02 3.39
N LYS A 22 8.99 1.91 3.64
CA LYS A 22 10.02 2.53 2.80
C LYS A 22 10.16 1.91 1.41
N VAL A 23 9.71 0.67 1.24
CA VAL A 23 9.52 0.06 -0.08
C VAL A 23 8.03 0.07 -0.36
N ALA A 24 7.60 0.85 -1.35
CA ALA A 24 6.19 0.93 -1.72
C ALA A 24 6.05 1.10 -3.23
N PHE A 25 4.96 0.55 -3.77
CA PHE A 25 4.62 0.59 -5.18
C PHE A 25 3.19 1.11 -5.33
N HIS A 26 2.92 1.78 -6.44
CA HIS A 26 1.58 2.17 -6.85
C HIS A 26 1.19 1.42 -8.14
N ASP A 27 -0.07 1.53 -8.54
CA ASP A 27 -0.76 0.92 -9.69
C ASP A 27 0.03 0.81 -11.01
N ARG A 28 0.89 1.78 -11.34
CA ARG A 28 1.71 1.72 -12.57
C ARG A 28 2.74 0.60 -12.54
N PHE A 29 3.10 0.10 -11.36
CA PHE A 29 3.92 -1.09 -11.23
C PHE A 29 3.04 -2.34 -11.26
N ARG A 30 3.07 -3.06 -12.38
CA ARG A 30 2.35 -4.32 -12.56
C ARG A 30 3.31 -5.50 -12.45
N ALA A 31 3.02 -6.39 -11.51
CA ALA A 31 3.73 -7.65 -11.31
C ALA A 31 2.78 -8.81 -11.59
N TRP A 32 3.30 -9.93 -12.07
CA TRP A 32 2.51 -11.15 -12.11
C TRP A 32 2.35 -11.67 -10.67
N THR A 33 1.12 -12.04 -10.29
CA THR A 33 0.82 -12.65 -8.99
C THR A 33 -0.02 -13.91 -9.19
N PRO A 34 0.05 -14.92 -8.30
CA PRO A 34 -0.59 -16.22 -8.50
C PRO A 34 -2.12 -16.15 -8.64
N TYR A 35 -2.74 -15.12 -8.06
CA TYR A 35 -4.19 -14.90 -8.10
C TYR A 35 -4.59 -13.63 -8.86
N GLY A 36 -3.66 -12.99 -9.57
CA GLY A 36 -3.90 -11.82 -10.40
C GLY A 36 -4.26 -10.53 -9.65
N GLU A 37 -4.13 -10.50 -8.32
CA GLU A 37 -4.31 -9.26 -7.56
C GLU A 37 -3.29 -8.22 -8.00
N GLN A 38 -3.79 -7.01 -8.25
CA GLN A 38 -3.00 -5.80 -8.53
C GLN A 38 -3.47 -4.76 -7.53
N ALA A 39 -2.57 -4.33 -6.64
CA ALA A 39 -2.87 -3.32 -5.65
C ALA A 39 -2.75 -1.92 -6.24
N ASP A 40 -3.65 -1.01 -5.88
CA ASP A 40 -3.55 0.41 -6.24
C ASP A 40 -2.34 1.08 -5.56
N ALA A 41 -2.07 0.68 -4.30
CA ALA A 41 -0.78 0.84 -3.69
C ALA A 41 -0.48 -0.29 -2.68
N ILE A 42 0.79 -0.69 -2.58
CA ILE A 42 1.24 -1.64 -1.55
C ILE A 42 2.59 -1.20 -1.00
N GLY A 43 2.72 -1.27 0.32
CA GLY A 43 3.91 -0.89 1.06
C GLY A 43 4.41 -2.03 1.93
N PHE A 44 5.74 -2.12 2.05
CA PHE A 44 6.45 -3.09 2.85
C PHE A 44 7.32 -2.40 3.90
N ARG A 45 7.25 -2.91 5.13
CA ARG A 45 8.15 -2.58 6.24
C ARG A 45 8.58 -3.87 6.92
N ASN A 46 9.58 -3.78 7.81
CA ASN A 46 9.97 -4.94 8.61
C ASN A 46 8.76 -5.51 9.35
N GLY A 47 8.48 -6.80 9.11
CA GLY A 47 7.42 -7.55 9.75
C GLY A 47 5.99 -7.23 9.32
N ALA A 48 5.74 -6.34 8.35
CA ALA A 48 4.38 -6.01 7.93
C ALA A 48 4.28 -5.49 6.49
N SER A 49 3.16 -5.81 5.84
CA SER A 49 2.73 -5.23 4.56
C SER A 49 1.41 -4.48 4.72
N CYS A 50 1.22 -3.43 3.93
CA CYS A 50 0.00 -2.64 3.91
C CYS A 50 -0.45 -2.39 2.48
N LEU A 51 -1.64 -2.85 2.14
CA LEU A 51 -2.28 -2.65 0.85
C LEU A 51 -3.32 -1.53 0.96
N ILE A 52 -3.37 -0.64 -0.02
CA ILE A 52 -4.33 0.45 -0.11
C ILE A 52 -5.04 0.36 -1.46
N GLU A 53 -6.37 0.44 -1.45
CA GLU A 53 -7.23 0.45 -2.63
C GLU A 53 -7.92 1.80 -2.79
N ALA A 54 -7.66 2.47 -3.90
CA ALA A 54 -8.24 3.75 -4.26
C ALA A 54 -9.68 3.57 -4.76
N LYS A 55 -10.58 4.43 -4.28
CA LYS A 55 -11.97 4.48 -4.72
C LYS A 55 -12.36 5.90 -5.14
N CYS A 56 -12.70 6.07 -6.41
CA CYS A 56 -13.10 7.36 -6.97
C CYS A 56 -14.62 7.58 -6.97
N SER A 57 -15.41 6.52 -6.78
CA SER A 57 -16.87 6.61 -6.82
C SER A 57 -17.55 5.48 -6.03
N ARG A 58 -18.84 5.64 -5.75
CA ARG A 58 -19.67 4.58 -5.14
C ARG A 58 -19.78 3.35 -6.03
N SER A 59 -19.83 3.52 -7.35
CA SER A 59 -19.89 2.39 -8.28
C SER A 59 -18.60 1.57 -8.28
N ASP A 60 -17.44 2.24 -8.19
CA ASP A 60 -16.13 1.59 -8.07
C ASP A 60 -16.02 0.76 -6.79
N LEU A 61 -16.51 1.30 -5.65
CA LEU A 61 -16.63 0.56 -4.40
C LEU A 61 -17.50 -0.71 -4.52
N LEU A 62 -18.65 -0.63 -5.21
CA LEU A 62 -19.55 -1.77 -5.39
C LEU A 62 -18.95 -2.86 -6.30
N ALA A 63 -18.17 -2.47 -7.31
CA ALA A 63 -17.46 -3.43 -8.16
C ALA A 63 -16.37 -4.17 -7.39
N ASP A 64 -15.66 -3.46 -6.51
CA ASP A 64 -14.56 -4.01 -5.70
C ASP A 64 -15.00 -5.15 -4.77
N ARG A 65 -16.22 -5.06 -4.22
CA ARG A 65 -16.81 -6.09 -3.32
C ARG A 65 -16.91 -7.48 -3.96
N LYS A 66 -16.89 -7.58 -5.28
CA LYS A 66 -17.05 -8.83 -6.03
C LYS A 66 -15.71 -9.54 -6.30
N LYS A 67 -14.57 -8.93 -5.96
CA LYS A 67 -13.24 -9.50 -6.27
C LYS A 67 -13.00 -10.79 -5.46
N PRO A 68 -12.37 -11.84 -6.04
CA PRO A 68 -12.19 -13.13 -5.36
C PRO A 68 -11.45 -13.06 -4.02
N PHE A 69 -10.42 -12.22 -3.90
CA PHE A 69 -9.66 -12.01 -2.67
C PHE A 69 -10.40 -11.16 -1.60
N ARG A 70 -11.64 -10.76 -1.87
CA ARG A 70 -12.58 -10.26 -0.86
C ARG A 70 -13.40 -11.39 -0.23
N ILE A 71 -13.55 -12.50 -0.95
CA ILE A 71 -14.26 -13.71 -0.51
C ILE A 71 -13.30 -14.63 0.24
N GLU A 72 -12.06 -14.76 -0.25
CA GLU A 72 -10.96 -15.54 0.34
C GLU A 72 -9.79 -14.60 0.67
N PRO A 73 -9.83 -13.91 1.84
CA PRO A 73 -8.85 -12.89 2.19
C PRO A 73 -7.40 -13.38 2.18
N GLU A 74 -7.16 -14.65 2.49
CA GLU A 74 -5.85 -15.30 2.51
C GLU A 74 -5.17 -15.38 1.14
N LYS A 75 -5.93 -15.23 0.04
CA LYS A 75 -5.37 -15.12 -1.32
C LYS A 75 -4.83 -13.72 -1.62
N GLY A 76 -5.31 -12.70 -0.91
CA GLY A 76 -4.90 -11.31 -1.08
C GLY A 76 -3.63 -10.93 -0.30
N MET A 77 -2.94 -9.92 -0.78
CA MET A 77 -1.76 -9.31 -0.18
C MET A 77 -2.13 -8.32 0.93
N GLY A 78 -1.13 -7.86 1.70
CA GLY A 78 -1.32 -6.89 2.77
C GLY A 78 -1.81 -7.53 4.06
N ASP A 79 -0.96 -7.49 5.10
CA ASP A 79 -1.37 -7.85 6.48
C ASP A 79 -2.39 -6.85 7.01
N TRP A 80 -2.28 -5.61 6.54
CA TRP A 80 -3.18 -4.51 6.77
C TRP A 80 -3.73 -4.02 5.44
N ARG A 81 -5.01 -3.66 5.41
CA ARG A 81 -5.69 -3.29 4.18
C ARG A 81 -6.56 -2.08 4.40
N PHE A 82 -6.46 -1.09 3.52
CA PHE A 82 -7.20 0.16 3.62
C PHE A 82 -7.87 0.51 2.30
N MET A 83 -9.01 1.17 2.37
CA MET A 83 -9.54 1.94 1.25
C MET A 83 -9.12 3.40 1.39
N ILE A 84 -8.85 4.06 0.27
CA ILE A 84 -8.57 5.50 0.20
C ILE A 84 -9.49 6.19 -0.80
N SER A 85 -10.08 7.32 -0.41
CA SER A 85 -10.98 8.08 -1.28
C SER A 85 -11.11 9.53 -0.83
N GLU A 86 -11.79 10.38 -1.61
CA GLU A 86 -12.32 11.64 -1.09
C GLU A 86 -13.50 11.38 -0.13
N PRO A 87 -13.74 12.26 0.87
CA PRO A 87 -14.87 12.11 1.79
C PRO A 87 -16.21 11.93 1.06
N GLY A 88 -17.06 11.03 1.59
CA GLY A 88 -18.39 10.73 1.04
C GLY A 88 -18.43 9.61 -0.01
N ILE A 89 -17.27 9.14 -0.50
CA ILE A 89 -17.21 7.98 -1.41
C ILE A 89 -17.24 6.66 -0.64
N VAL A 90 -16.39 6.52 0.38
CA VAL A 90 -16.37 5.32 1.25
C VAL A 90 -16.61 5.78 2.67
N ASN A 91 -17.61 5.19 3.32
CA ASN A 91 -17.90 5.39 4.74
C ASN A 91 -17.48 4.15 5.53
N ILE A 92 -17.43 4.27 6.87
CA ILE A 92 -16.96 3.18 7.74
C ILE A 92 -17.89 1.97 7.63
N GLU A 93 -19.19 2.20 7.46
CA GLU A 93 -20.23 1.19 7.34
C GLU A 93 -20.12 0.39 6.03
N ASP A 94 -19.36 0.90 5.05
CA ASP A 94 -19.12 0.20 3.80
C ASP A 94 -17.96 -0.80 3.86
N LEU A 95 -17.13 -0.73 4.91
CA LEU A 95 -15.89 -1.48 5.00
C LEU A 95 -16.16 -2.95 5.32
N PRO A 96 -15.52 -3.88 4.60
CA PRO A 96 -15.44 -5.27 5.06
C PRO A 96 -14.70 -5.34 6.40
N ALA A 97 -15.01 -6.35 7.21
CA ALA A 97 -14.37 -6.56 8.51
C ALA A 97 -12.84 -6.58 8.38
N GLY A 98 -12.16 -5.87 9.30
CA GLY A 98 -10.70 -5.74 9.33
C GLY A 98 -10.10 -4.69 8.39
N TRP A 99 -10.86 -4.13 7.44
CA TRP A 99 -10.38 -3.04 6.58
C TRP A 99 -10.39 -1.70 7.31
N GLY A 100 -9.38 -0.88 7.04
CA GLY A 100 -9.34 0.51 7.47
C GLY A 100 -9.78 1.48 6.36
N LEU A 101 -9.92 2.75 6.74
CA LEU A 101 -10.32 3.83 5.84
C LEU A 101 -9.41 5.04 5.99
N LEU A 102 -9.03 5.57 4.84
CA LEU A 102 -8.28 6.81 4.67
C LEU A 102 -9.09 7.75 3.79
N HIS A 103 -9.12 9.04 4.15
CA HIS A 103 -9.68 10.07 3.28
C HIS A 103 -8.61 11.04 2.81
N VAL A 104 -8.72 11.51 1.58
CA VAL A 104 -7.87 12.60 1.06
C VAL A 104 -8.66 13.90 1.12
N VAL A 105 -8.15 14.87 1.89
CA VAL A 105 -8.74 16.19 2.03
C VAL A 105 -7.70 17.24 1.66
N LYS A 106 -7.95 18.00 0.59
CA LYS A 106 -7.02 19.02 0.07
C LYS A 106 -5.59 18.46 -0.12
N GLY A 107 -5.49 17.27 -0.72
CA GLY A 107 -4.23 16.57 -0.99
C GLY A 107 -3.54 15.94 0.23
N ARG A 108 -4.15 16.00 1.43
CA ARG A 108 -3.61 15.39 2.65
C ARG A 108 -4.43 14.18 3.07
N VAL A 109 -3.74 13.09 3.40
CA VAL A 109 -4.39 11.87 3.89
C VAL A 109 -4.76 12.02 5.37
N LYS A 110 -6.01 11.68 5.69
CA LYS A 110 -6.58 11.59 7.04
C LYS A 110 -6.84 10.12 7.36
N LYS A 111 -6.40 9.70 8.55
CA LYS A 111 -6.60 8.35 9.09
C LYS A 111 -7.97 8.29 9.73
N VAL A 112 -8.98 7.79 9.00
CA VAL A 112 -10.38 7.84 9.42
C VAL A 112 -10.72 6.65 10.31
N HIS A 113 -10.31 5.44 9.90
CA HIS A 113 -10.61 4.22 10.63
C HIS A 113 -9.50 3.18 10.50
N GLY A 114 -9.26 2.42 11.57
CA GLY A 114 -8.42 1.22 11.56
C GLY A 114 -6.91 1.44 11.43
N TRP A 115 -6.41 2.68 11.34
CA TRP A 115 -4.97 2.93 11.27
C TRP A 115 -4.29 2.67 12.63
N PRO A 116 -3.40 1.68 12.75
CA PRO A 116 -2.91 1.24 14.05
C PRO A 116 -1.70 2.05 14.54
N GLY A 117 -1.43 1.96 15.85
CA GLY A 117 -0.21 2.46 16.47
C GLY A 117 1.05 1.69 16.02
N ASN A 118 2.24 2.27 16.18
CA ASN A 118 3.47 1.75 15.55
C ASN A 118 3.83 0.30 15.96
N VAL A 119 3.61 -0.07 17.22
CA VAL A 119 3.93 -1.42 17.75
C VAL A 119 3.02 -2.49 17.15
N LEU A 120 1.77 -2.15 16.87
CA LEU A 120 0.76 -3.11 16.42
C LEU A 120 1.02 -3.62 15.01
N TRP A 121 1.73 -2.86 14.16
CA TRP A 121 2.04 -3.28 12.79
C TRP A 121 2.72 -4.65 12.72
N VAL A 122 3.64 -4.92 13.64
CA VAL A 122 4.45 -6.14 13.67
C VAL A 122 3.91 -7.20 14.63
N ASN A 123 2.96 -6.85 15.50
CA ASN A 123 2.29 -7.81 16.36
C ASN A 123 1.37 -8.69 15.51
N LYS A 124 1.60 -10.00 15.53
CA LYS A 124 0.87 -10.97 14.70
C LYS A 124 -0.63 -11.06 15.06
N GLU A 125 -0.97 -10.96 16.33
CA GLU A 125 -2.36 -11.03 16.82
C GLU A 125 -3.16 -9.76 16.49
N SER A 126 -2.46 -8.64 16.32
CA SER A 126 -3.09 -7.37 15.95
C SER A 126 -3.42 -7.26 14.46
N LYS A 127 -2.82 -8.11 13.61
CA LYS A 127 -3.01 -8.05 12.15
C LYS A 127 -4.40 -8.56 11.78
N PRO A 128 -5.23 -7.76 11.08
CA PRO A 128 -6.56 -8.20 10.67
C PRO A 128 -6.52 -9.33 9.62
N PHE A 129 -5.44 -9.42 8.84
CA PHE A 129 -5.30 -10.40 7.77
C PHE A 129 -4.00 -11.19 7.85
N ARG A 130 -4.08 -12.46 7.45
CA ARG A 130 -2.91 -13.24 7.05
C ARG A 130 -2.70 -13.03 5.56
N ALA A 131 -1.72 -12.20 5.21
CA ALA A 131 -1.45 -11.91 3.81
C ALA A 131 -0.87 -13.09 3.03
N ASN A 132 -1.13 -13.10 1.72
CA ASN A 132 -0.45 -13.98 0.78
C ASN A 132 1.00 -13.55 0.57
N LYS A 133 1.91 -14.14 1.34
CA LYS A 133 3.34 -13.81 1.29
C LYS A 133 4.01 -14.20 -0.02
N GLN A 134 3.49 -15.19 -0.75
CA GLN A 134 4.03 -15.52 -2.07
C GLN A 134 3.79 -14.39 -3.07
N ALA A 135 2.55 -13.87 -3.15
CA ALA A 135 2.22 -12.75 -4.03
C ALA A 135 3.02 -11.47 -3.68
N GLU A 136 3.25 -11.22 -2.39
CA GLU A 136 4.12 -10.13 -1.92
C GLU A 136 5.58 -10.31 -2.36
N CYS A 137 6.12 -11.54 -2.24
CA CYS A 137 7.44 -11.88 -2.75
C CYS A 137 7.54 -11.69 -4.26
N ASP A 138 6.50 -12.06 -5.01
CA ASP A 138 6.48 -11.90 -6.47
C ASP A 138 6.50 -10.42 -6.87
N TYR A 139 5.83 -9.54 -6.12
CA TYR A 139 5.92 -8.08 -6.27
C TYR A 139 7.36 -7.58 -6.05
N MET A 140 7.98 -7.96 -4.93
CA MET A 140 9.35 -7.55 -4.59
C MET A 140 10.37 -8.11 -5.58
N PHE A 141 10.26 -9.38 -5.97
CA PHE A 141 11.09 -10.01 -6.98
C PHE A 141 10.97 -9.27 -8.32
N SER A 142 9.74 -8.99 -8.75
CA SER A 142 9.48 -8.27 -9.99
C SER A 142 10.08 -6.85 -9.98
N ALA A 143 10.18 -6.22 -8.82
CA ALA A 143 10.81 -4.91 -8.67
C ALA A 143 12.34 -5.03 -8.73
N LEU A 144 12.93 -5.93 -7.93
CA LEU A 144 14.38 -6.16 -7.90
C LEU A 144 14.90 -6.63 -9.25
N ARG A 145 14.17 -7.50 -9.96
CA ARG A 145 14.53 -7.94 -11.30
C ARG A 145 14.58 -6.79 -12.30
N ARG A 146 13.68 -5.81 -12.20
CA ARG A 146 13.75 -4.60 -13.06
C ARG A 146 14.93 -3.71 -12.71
N MET A 147 15.30 -3.62 -11.43
CA MET A 147 16.51 -2.91 -11.00
C MET A 147 17.78 -3.60 -11.50
N ASP A 148 17.80 -4.94 -11.47
CA ASP A 148 18.87 -5.76 -12.02
C ASP A 148 19.05 -5.56 -13.53
N LEU A 149 17.96 -5.65 -14.29
CA LEU A 149 17.96 -5.39 -15.74
C LEU A 149 18.39 -3.96 -16.10
N ARG A 150 18.27 -3.00 -15.18
CA ARG A 150 18.73 -1.62 -15.33
C ARG A 150 20.16 -1.41 -14.80
N GLY A 151 20.79 -2.44 -14.25
CA GLY A 151 22.15 -2.38 -13.72
C GLY A 151 22.27 -1.79 -12.30
N HIS A 152 21.15 -1.56 -11.61
CA HIS A 152 21.12 -0.97 -10.26
C HIS A 152 21.16 -2.00 -9.14
N LEU A 153 20.88 -3.29 -9.40
CA LEU A 153 20.83 -4.28 -8.31
C LEU A 153 22.19 -4.44 -7.62
N LYS A 154 23.30 -4.27 -8.34
CA LYS A 154 24.65 -4.32 -7.74
C LYS A 154 24.89 -3.26 -6.66
N GLU A 155 24.14 -2.15 -6.67
CA GLU A 155 24.25 -1.06 -5.70
C GLU A 155 23.79 -1.48 -4.30
N VAL A 156 23.11 -2.62 -4.15
CA VAL A 156 22.70 -3.13 -2.82
C VAL A 156 23.88 -3.55 -1.94
N TYR A 157 25.05 -3.78 -2.53
CA TYR A 157 26.29 -4.05 -1.79
C TYR A 157 27.00 -2.77 -1.36
N ASP A 158 26.62 -1.63 -1.93
CA ASP A 158 27.14 -0.34 -1.51
C ASP A 158 26.52 0.04 -0.15
N GLY A 159 27.28 0.76 0.68
CA GLY A 159 26.76 1.27 1.93
C GLY A 159 25.53 2.16 1.72
N VAL A 160 24.61 2.16 2.68
CA VAL A 160 23.40 3.00 2.59
C VAL A 160 23.82 4.48 2.53
N ILE A 161 23.38 5.19 1.49
CA ILE A 161 23.53 6.64 1.41
C ILE A 161 22.59 7.26 2.46
N VAL A 162 23.11 7.48 3.67
CA VAL A 162 22.44 8.30 4.67
C VAL A 162 22.63 9.74 4.23
N ASN A 163 21.53 10.44 3.91
CA ASN A 163 21.54 11.84 3.52
C ASN A 163 22.56 12.62 4.35
N LYS A 164 23.69 13.02 3.74
CA LYS A 164 24.58 14.03 4.31
C LYS A 164 23.71 15.28 4.47
N THR A 165 23.47 15.68 5.71
CA THR A 165 23.02 17.04 5.98
C THR A 165 24.08 17.94 5.34
N GLU A 166 23.70 18.72 4.33
CA GLU A 166 24.56 19.78 3.83
C GLU A 166 24.93 20.62 5.06
N GLY A 167 26.21 20.56 5.44
CA GLY A 167 26.71 21.35 6.55
C GLY A 167 26.52 22.81 6.20
N ASN A 168 25.79 23.53 7.05
CA ASN A 168 25.93 24.98 7.13
C ASN A 168 27.42 25.28 7.35
N ALA A 169 28.09 25.72 6.29
CA ALA A 169 29.34 26.44 6.43
C ALA A 169 29.01 27.76 7.13
N ALA A 170 29.57 27.93 8.32
CA ALA A 170 29.65 29.18 9.06
C ALA A 170 30.55 30.19 8.33
#